data_AF-A0AA86TIY9-F1
#
_entry.id   AF-A0AA86TIY9-F1
#
_cell.length_a   1.000
_cell.length_b   1.000
_cell.length_c   1.000
_cell.angle_alpha   90.00
_cell.angle_beta   90.00
_cell.angle_gamma   90.00
#
_symmetry.space_group_name_H-M   'P 1'
#
loop_
_entity.id
_entity.type
_entity.pdbx_description
1 polymer ?
#
loop_
_entity_poly.entity_id
_entity_poly.type
_entity_poly.pdbx_seq_one_letter_code
_entity_poly.pdbx_strand_id
1 'polypeptide(L)'
;MAWTQLTDPIDQDVELLTYPEQLINQSKVLLKQCTDYHFWRADDSANQDLGIIACAQTGRYWSVLSVSTLGLSIYRDAFETCDTMQIIAKVLGQEIAPTAVKSKGCMCGAAPPPYEVQKLSANKGEQVVSDFVQDLIKGQRVHKAGLVFQQQPDEKEETIMAKQTESSKLIAFYKALGELVNLQTHTGYNGDTGKFNAEVIYAKINEHELLYHLVTKLPYKEKDDQQLERKRHIGNDNVIIVLREFESEQFEPDDFITSHQIKVYLVFDVIEENQNDLLLKIKMYSRGVNQDYLKCKITEGWLMDEGMLENINILITNACLSAYTDPELNRRLNAKWKVLLEKAIQ
;
A
#
# COMPACT_ATOMS: atom_id res chain seq x y z
N MET A 1 -0.04 21.77 2.43
CA MET A 1 -0.31 20.81 1.35
C MET A 1 -1.79 20.48 1.44
N ALA A 2 -2.56 20.76 0.40
CA ALA A 2 -4.01 20.58 0.41
C ALA A 2 -4.39 19.19 -0.11
N TRP A 3 -5.54 18.69 0.31
CA TRP A 3 -6.18 17.51 -0.29
C TRP A 3 -6.72 17.83 -1.68
N THR A 4 -6.71 16.84 -2.58
CA THR A 4 -7.34 16.93 -3.89
C THR A 4 -8.59 16.06 -3.89
N GLN A 5 -9.74 16.67 -4.17
CA GLN A 5 -10.98 15.94 -4.45
C GLN A 5 -10.93 15.39 -5.86
N LEU A 6 -11.14 14.09 -5.98
CA LEU A 6 -11.39 13.36 -7.21
C LEU A 6 -12.88 13.08 -7.27
N THR A 7 -13.53 13.69 -8.25
CA THR A 7 -14.97 13.56 -8.49
C THR A 7 -15.29 12.50 -9.52
N ASP A 8 -14.28 11.79 -10.05
CA ASP A 8 -14.46 10.85 -11.14
C ASP A 8 -15.32 9.67 -10.65
N PRO A 9 -16.53 9.52 -11.20
CA PRO A 9 -17.32 8.33 -10.96
C PRO A 9 -16.55 7.10 -11.46
N ILE A 10 -16.87 5.93 -10.92
CA ILE A 10 -16.22 4.67 -11.29
C ILE A 10 -17.05 4.02 -12.44
N ASP A 11 -16.50 3.04 -13.15
CA ASP A 11 -17.16 2.27 -14.22
C ASP A 11 -17.06 0.78 -13.88
N GLN A 12 -17.77 -0.06 -14.62
CA GLN A 12 -17.75 -1.52 -14.49
C GLN A 12 -16.39 -2.14 -14.84
N ASP A 13 -15.47 -1.36 -15.42
CA ASP A 13 -14.11 -1.74 -15.76
C ASP A 13 -13.08 -1.11 -14.79
N VAL A 14 -13.15 -1.45 -13.49
CA VAL A 14 -12.05 -1.13 -12.57
C VAL A 14 -11.05 -2.27 -12.60
N GLU A 15 -9.87 -2.00 -13.14
CA GLU A 15 -8.77 -2.95 -13.06
C GLU A 15 -7.96 -2.74 -11.77
N LEU A 16 -7.60 -3.85 -11.14
CA LEU A 16 -6.71 -3.84 -10.00
C LEU A 16 -5.30 -3.46 -10.47
N LEU A 17 -4.89 -2.23 -10.19
CA LEU A 17 -3.60 -1.68 -10.56
C LEU A 17 -2.55 -2.18 -9.56
N THR A 18 -1.95 -3.32 -9.88
CA THR A 18 -0.86 -3.92 -9.11
C THR A 18 0.44 -3.86 -9.88
N TYR A 19 1.56 -4.01 -9.17
CA TYR A 19 2.78 -4.45 -9.86
C TYR A 19 2.47 -5.77 -10.57
N PRO A 20 2.85 -5.95 -11.86
CA PRO A 20 2.43 -7.11 -12.62
C PRO A 20 2.76 -8.39 -11.84
N GLU A 21 1.79 -9.29 -11.66
CA GLU A 21 2.04 -10.61 -11.05
C GLU A 21 3.20 -11.33 -11.77
N GLN A 22 3.33 -11.05 -13.07
CA GLN A 22 4.46 -11.40 -13.90
C GLN A 22 5.82 -10.95 -13.30
N LEU A 23 5.94 -9.72 -12.80
CA LEU A 23 7.15 -9.19 -12.18
C LEU A 23 7.50 -9.96 -10.90
N ILE A 24 6.51 -10.19 -10.03
CA ILE A 24 6.66 -10.98 -8.80
C ILE A 24 7.14 -12.41 -9.12
N ASN A 25 6.49 -13.05 -10.10
CA ASN A 25 6.83 -14.41 -10.52
C ASN A 25 8.21 -14.46 -11.18
N GLN A 26 8.59 -13.43 -11.95
CA GLN A 26 9.93 -13.30 -12.51
C GLN A 26 11.00 -13.15 -11.43
N SER A 27 10.76 -12.37 -10.37
CA SER A 27 11.69 -12.28 -9.23
C SER A 27 11.91 -13.64 -8.60
N LYS A 28 10.84 -14.39 -8.31
CA LYS A 28 10.93 -15.74 -7.71
C LYS A 28 11.71 -16.73 -8.57
N VAL A 29 11.47 -16.72 -9.89
CA VAL A 29 12.19 -17.60 -10.83
C VAL A 29 13.67 -17.25 -10.88
N LEU A 30 14.00 -15.96 -10.95
CA LEU A 30 15.38 -15.50 -10.98
C LEU A 30 16.12 -15.93 -9.71
N LEU A 31 15.56 -15.70 -8.52
CA LEU A 31 16.19 -16.06 -7.24
C LEU A 31 16.57 -17.55 -7.19
N LYS A 32 15.68 -18.44 -7.62
CA LYS A 32 15.96 -19.89 -7.65
C LYS A 32 17.10 -20.31 -8.58
N GLN A 33 17.46 -19.46 -9.54
CA GLN A 33 18.53 -19.72 -10.52
C GLN A 33 19.88 -19.11 -10.12
N CYS A 34 19.95 -18.42 -8.97
CA CYS A 34 21.13 -17.65 -8.57
C CYS A 34 22.17 -18.50 -7.85
N THR A 35 23.43 -18.36 -8.25
CA THR A 35 24.58 -19.05 -7.62
C THR A 35 25.34 -18.18 -6.62
N ASP A 36 25.21 -16.86 -6.71
CA ASP A 36 25.85 -15.86 -5.85
C ASP A 36 24.89 -14.68 -5.62
N TYR A 37 25.03 -14.03 -4.46
CA TYR A 37 24.22 -12.87 -4.07
C TYR A 37 25.10 -11.73 -3.54
N HIS A 38 24.82 -10.54 -4.02
CA HIS A 38 25.47 -9.31 -3.58
C HIS A 38 24.43 -8.30 -3.15
N PHE A 39 24.67 -7.68 -2.00
CA PHE A 39 23.83 -6.61 -1.47
C PHE A 39 24.60 -5.29 -1.54
N TRP A 40 23.96 -4.27 -2.12
CA TRP A 40 24.49 -2.91 -2.15
C TRP A 40 23.58 -1.97 -1.37
N ARG A 41 24.18 -1.21 -0.46
CA ARG A 41 23.52 -0.08 0.19
C ARG A 41 23.98 1.21 -0.48
N ALA A 42 23.05 1.99 -0.99
CA ALA A 42 23.26 3.40 -1.30
C ALA A 42 22.83 4.22 -0.09
N ASP A 43 23.77 4.84 0.63
CA ASP A 43 23.42 5.92 1.57
C ASP A 43 23.42 7.23 0.79
N ASP A 44 22.30 7.55 0.13
CA ASP A 44 22.04 8.93 -0.26
C ASP A 44 21.09 9.54 0.78
N SER A 45 21.59 10.52 1.53
CA SER A 45 20.79 11.30 2.49
C SER A 45 19.60 12.00 1.84
N ALA A 46 19.56 12.11 0.51
CA ALA A 46 18.50 12.76 -0.26
C ALA A 46 17.54 11.79 -0.99
N ASN A 47 17.96 10.57 -1.35
CA ASN A 47 17.15 9.64 -2.15
C ASN A 47 17.07 8.24 -1.53
N GLN A 48 15.83 7.85 -1.25
CA GLN A 48 15.39 6.74 -0.40
C GLN A 48 15.40 5.39 -1.15
N ASP A 49 16.39 5.12 -1.99
CA ASP A 49 16.40 3.90 -2.78
C ASP A 49 17.13 2.79 -2.04
N LEU A 50 16.39 1.73 -1.73
CA LEU A 50 16.84 0.70 -0.82
C LEU A 50 17.27 -0.54 -1.57
N GLY A 51 18.56 -0.79 -1.61
CA GLY A 51 19.07 -2.13 -1.85
C GLY A 51 19.00 -2.55 -3.31
N ILE A 52 20.17 -2.57 -3.94
CA ILE A 52 20.35 -3.39 -5.13
C ILE A 52 20.75 -4.79 -4.65
N ILE A 53 20.10 -5.80 -5.19
CA ILE A 53 20.39 -7.21 -4.96
C ILE A 53 20.71 -7.82 -6.33
N ALA A 54 21.99 -8.08 -6.62
CA ALA A 54 22.33 -8.81 -7.84
C ALA A 54 22.22 -10.27 -7.52
N CYS A 55 21.47 -10.94 -8.38
CA CYS A 55 21.17 -12.34 -8.24
C CYS A 55 21.48 -12.96 -9.61
N ALA A 56 22.34 -13.98 -9.60
CA ALA A 56 22.78 -14.81 -10.72
C ALA A 56 23.87 -14.21 -11.63
N GLN A 57 24.91 -15.03 -11.84
CA GLN A 57 25.65 -15.10 -13.09
C GLN A 57 25.03 -16.24 -13.92
N THR A 58 24.24 -15.92 -14.95
CA THR A 58 23.81 -16.94 -15.95
C THR A 58 24.77 -16.87 -17.13
N GLY A 59 25.80 -17.72 -17.12
CA GLY A 59 26.86 -17.65 -18.13
C GLY A 59 27.71 -16.38 -17.99
N ARG A 60 27.57 -15.41 -18.92
CA ARG A 60 28.29 -14.11 -18.89
C ARG A 60 27.48 -12.96 -18.31
N TYR A 61 26.17 -13.12 -18.11
CA TYR A 61 25.25 -12.04 -17.75
C TYR A 61 24.85 -12.10 -16.29
N TRP A 62 24.57 -10.93 -15.72
CA TRP A 62 24.03 -10.80 -14.38
C TRP A 62 22.64 -10.17 -14.40
N SER A 63 21.75 -10.69 -13.53
CA SER A 63 20.45 -10.07 -13.28
C SER A 63 20.48 -9.26 -11.99
N VAL A 64 19.80 -8.11 -12.01
CA VAL A 64 19.76 -7.17 -10.90
C VAL A 64 18.32 -6.97 -10.47
N LEU A 65 18.05 -7.28 -9.20
CA LEU A 65 16.83 -6.93 -8.51
C LEU A 65 17.07 -5.62 -7.76
N SER A 66 16.34 -4.57 -8.08
CA SER A 66 16.40 -3.31 -7.34
C SER A 66 15.08 -3.05 -6.66
N VAL A 67 15.13 -2.41 -5.50
CA VAL A 67 13.96 -1.80 -4.89
C VAL A 67 14.18 -0.31 -4.81
N SER A 68 13.21 0.46 -5.27
CA SER A 68 13.19 1.91 -5.15
C SER A 68 11.92 2.33 -4.41
N THR A 69 11.81 3.63 -4.17
CA THR A 69 10.54 4.24 -3.77
C THR A 69 9.38 3.94 -4.72
N LEU A 70 9.67 3.57 -5.97
CA LEU A 70 8.69 3.23 -6.99
C LEU A 70 8.44 1.72 -7.12
N GLY A 71 8.97 0.90 -6.21
CA GLY A 71 8.71 -0.53 -6.14
C GLY A 71 9.90 -1.40 -6.58
N LEU A 72 9.58 -2.64 -6.98
CA LEU A 72 10.56 -3.65 -7.38
C LEU A 72 10.87 -3.49 -8.88
N SER A 73 12.14 -3.54 -9.26
CA SER A 73 12.57 -3.55 -10.66
C SER A 73 13.53 -4.70 -10.89
N ILE A 74 13.38 -5.38 -12.03
CA ILE A 74 14.26 -6.45 -12.47
C ILE A 74 14.95 -6.02 -13.74
N TYR A 75 16.26 -5.95 -13.73
CA TYR A 75 17.08 -5.72 -14.91
C TYR A 75 17.77 -7.03 -15.28
N ARG A 76 17.35 -7.60 -16.41
CA ARG A 76 18.04 -8.73 -17.03
C ARG A 76 19.20 -8.15 -17.86
N ASP A 77 20.36 -8.81 -17.80
CA ASP A 77 21.51 -8.53 -18.68
C ASP A 77 22.26 -7.21 -18.41
N ALA A 78 22.44 -6.82 -17.13
CA ALA A 78 23.09 -5.56 -16.78
C ALA A 78 24.63 -5.59 -16.89
N PHE A 79 25.24 -6.77 -16.97
CA PHE A 79 26.69 -6.92 -16.92
C PHE A 79 27.23 -7.64 -18.16
N GLU A 80 27.66 -6.85 -19.13
CA GLU A 80 28.71 -7.24 -20.10
C GLU A 80 29.80 -6.15 -20.23
N THR A 81 29.44 -4.88 -20.00
CA THR A 81 30.31 -3.71 -20.25
C THR A 81 30.23 -2.60 -19.20
N CYS A 82 29.30 -2.68 -18.24
CA CYS A 82 29.09 -1.68 -17.20
C CYS A 82 29.75 -2.11 -15.87
N ASP A 83 30.43 -1.17 -15.21
CA ASP A 83 30.90 -1.39 -13.84
C ASP A 83 29.74 -1.25 -12.83
N THR A 84 30.01 -1.64 -11.58
CA THR A 84 29.03 -1.61 -10.48
C THR A 84 28.40 -0.22 -10.31
N MET A 85 29.15 0.86 -10.57
CA MET A 85 28.71 2.23 -10.38
C MET A 85 27.73 2.68 -11.46
N GLN A 86 27.99 2.30 -12.71
CA GLN A 86 27.09 2.59 -13.84
C GLN A 86 25.74 1.87 -13.70
N ILE A 87 25.75 0.67 -13.12
CA ILE A 87 24.53 -0.10 -12.87
C ILE A 87 23.70 0.53 -11.76
N ILE A 88 24.35 0.89 -10.66
CA ILE A 88 23.70 1.62 -9.57
C ILE A 88 23.02 2.88 -10.13
N ALA A 89 23.72 3.66 -10.94
CA ALA A 89 23.14 4.87 -11.51
C ALA A 89 21.95 4.62 -12.44
N LYS A 90 22.08 3.66 -13.35
CA LYS A 90 20.99 3.26 -14.26
C LYS A 90 19.75 2.80 -13.50
N VAL A 91 19.95 2.09 -12.38
CA VAL A 91 18.88 1.61 -11.50
C VAL A 91 18.21 2.77 -10.74
N LEU A 92 18.99 3.73 -10.24
CA LEU A 92 18.49 4.91 -9.52
C LEU A 92 17.87 5.96 -10.46
N GLY A 93 17.68 5.65 -11.75
CA GLY A 93 17.18 6.61 -12.74
C GLY A 93 18.12 7.80 -12.97
N GLN A 94 19.37 7.72 -12.48
CA GLN A 94 20.40 8.70 -12.73
C GLN A 94 21.15 8.29 -13.99
N GLU A 95 20.93 8.98 -15.12
CA GLU A 95 21.76 8.79 -16.30
C GLU A 95 23.20 9.25 -15.99
N ILE A 96 24.07 8.35 -15.54
CA ILE A 96 25.50 8.55 -15.69
C ILE A 96 25.80 8.31 -17.17
N ALA A 97 26.13 9.39 -17.88
CA ALA A 97 26.60 9.31 -19.25
C ALA A 97 27.68 8.21 -19.37
N PRO A 98 27.67 7.37 -20.41
CA PRO A 98 28.60 6.26 -20.54
C PRO A 98 30.01 6.80 -20.78
N THR A 99 30.73 7.13 -19.72
CA THR A 99 32.16 7.42 -19.79
C THR A 99 32.92 6.14 -19.52
N ALA A 100 33.67 5.76 -20.55
CA ALA A 100 34.56 4.62 -20.63
C ALA A 100 35.24 4.30 -19.29
N VAL A 101 35.14 3.03 -18.90
CA VAL A 101 35.98 2.42 -17.88
C VAL A 101 37.44 2.72 -18.22
N LYS A 102 38.12 3.43 -17.34
CA LYS A 102 39.56 3.27 -17.16
C LYS A 102 39.83 2.98 -15.69
N SER A 103 40.20 1.72 -15.46
CA SER A 103 40.85 1.28 -14.24
C SER A 103 42.02 2.21 -13.88
N LYS A 104 42.14 2.50 -12.57
CA LYS A 104 43.16 3.31 -11.87
C LYS A 104 43.11 4.82 -12.14
N GLY A 105 42.52 5.54 -11.18
CA GLY A 105 42.56 7.00 -11.09
C GLY A 105 41.28 7.65 -11.56
N CYS A 106 40.28 7.75 -10.69
CA CYS A 106 39.10 8.56 -10.93
C CYS A 106 39.51 10.05 -11.03
N MET A 107 39.23 10.73 -12.15
CA MET A 107 39.54 12.15 -12.38
C MET A 107 38.30 13.07 -12.36
N CYS A 108 37.11 12.59 -11.98
CA CYS A 108 35.91 13.45 -11.96
C CYS A 108 35.77 14.30 -10.69
N GLY A 109 36.64 14.16 -9.69
CA GLY A 109 36.68 14.99 -8.47
C GLY A 109 35.47 14.87 -7.54
N ALA A 110 34.33 14.37 -8.02
CA ALA A 110 33.19 13.98 -7.21
C ALA A 110 33.42 12.55 -6.72
N ALA A 111 33.53 12.38 -5.40
CA ALA A 111 33.49 11.06 -4.81
C ALA A 111 32.14 10.41 -5.17
N PRO A 112 32.11 9.17 -5.67
CA PRO A 112 30.86 8.44 -5.76
C PRO A 112 30.17 8.43 -4.38
N PRO A 113 28.83 8.44 -4.30
CA PRO A 113 28.14 8.28 -3.02
C PRO A 113 28.71 7.08 -2.25
N PRO A 114 28.71 7.11 -0.91
CA PRO A 114 29.25 6.01 -0.12
C PRO A 114 28.36 4.77 -0.29
N TYR A 115 28.73 3.90 -1.24
CA TYR A 115 28.10 2.59 -1.40
C TYR A 115 28.86 1.54 -0.60
N GLU A 116 28.15 0.83 0.26
CA GLU A 116 28.70 -0.33 0.97
C GLU A 116 28.26 -1.62 0.25
N VAL A 117 29.22 -2.45 -0.13
CA VAL A 117 28.97 -3.74 -0.80
C VAL A 117 29.25 -4.87 0.16
N GLN A 118 28.23 -5.71 0.41
CA GLN A 118 28.38 -6.89 1.23
C GLN A 118 28.13 -8.14 0.38
N LYS A 119 29.13 -9.05 0.36
CA LYS A 119 28.99 -10.35 -0.29
C LYS A 119 28.30 -11.31 0.67
N LEU A 120 27.26 -11.99 0.21
CA LEU A 120 26.55 -13.02 0.96
C LEU A 120 26.92 -14.39 0.41
N SER A 121 27.08 -15.39 1.27
CA SER A 121 27.17 -16.78 0.81
C SER A 121 25.87 -17.18 0.12
N ALA A 122 25.94 -17.98 -0.95
CA ALA A 122 24.79 -18.40 -1.76
C ALA A 122 23.53 -18.76 -0.94
N ASN A 123 23.65 -19.69 0.02
CA ASN A 123 22.51 -20.15 0.82
C ASN A 123 21.92 -19.07 1.74
N LYS A 124 22.76 -18.22 2.34
CA LYS A 124 22.30 -17.11 3.21
C LYS A 124 21.65 -16.01 2.38
N GLY A 125 22.22 -15.71 1.21
CA GLY A 125 21.68 -14.72 0.26
C GLY A 125 20.31 -15.11 -0.26
N GLU A 126 20.12 -16.36 -0.69
CA GLU A 126 18.83 -16.85 -1.19
C GLU A 126 17.70 -16.65 -0.15
N GLN A 127 17.96 -17.04 1.10
CA GLN A 127 16.98 -16.90 2.18
C GLN A 127 16.66 -15.43 2.48
N VAL A 128 17.67 -14.57 2.61
CA VAL A 128 17.50 -13.13 2.86
C VAL A 128 16.62 -12.48 1.79
N VAL A 129 16.91 -12.76 0.52
CA VAL A 129 16.19 -12.14 -0.59
C VAL A 129 14.80 -12.72 -0.73
N SER A 130 14.64 -14.03 -0.52
CA SER A 130 13.34 -14.68 -0.44
C SER A 130 12.47 -14.05 0.63
N ASP A 131 12.94 -13.95 1.88
CA ASP A 131 12.18 -13.36 2.99
C ASP A 131 11.80 -11.91 2.73
N PHE A 132 12.73 -11.13 2.16
CA PHE A 132 12.49 -9.75 1.77
C PHE A 132 11.40 -9.64 0.68
N VAL A 133 11.50 -10.42 -0.40
CA VAL A 133 10.49 -10.44 -1.48
C VAL A 133 9.14 -10.92 -0.95
N GLN A 134 9.12 -11.87 -0.01
CA GLN A 134 7.88 -12.33 0.61
C GLN A 134 7.23 -11.26 1.50
N ASP A 135 7.99 -10.49 2.30
CA ASP A 135 7.44 -9.36 3.07
C ASP A 135 6.89 -8.27 2.15
N LEU A 136 7.58 -7.98 1.04
CA LEU A 136 7.12 -7.04 0.02
C LEU A 136 5.81 -7.50 -0.64
N ILE A 137 5.77 -8.75 -1.12
CA ILE A 137 4.57 -9.35 -1.73
C ILE A 137 3.42 -9.36 -0.74
N LYS A 138 3.69 -9.76 0.50
CA LYS A 138 2.68 -9.78 1.56
C LYS A 138 2.12 -8.38 1.77
N GLY A 139 2.99 -7.36 1.90
CA GLY A 139 2.58 -5.96 2.04
C GLY A 139 1.80 -5.41 0.85
N GLN A 140 1.95 -5.98 -0.35
CA GLN A 140 1.16 -5.63 -1.52
C GLN A 140 -0.19 -6.38 -1.62
N ARG A 141 -0.34 -7.49 -0.90
CA ARG A 141 -1.54 -8.35 -0.95
C ARG A 141 -2.46 -8.16 0.24
N VAL A 142 -1.96 -7.70 1.39
CA VAL A 142 -2.80 -7.47 2.58
C VAL A 142 -3.01 -5.98 2.80
N HIS A 143 -4.26 -5.59 2.94
CA HIS A 143 -4.70 -4.21 3.00
C HIS A 143 -5.66 -4.01 4.16
N LYS A 144 -5.63 -2.81 4.75
CA LYS A 144 -6.58 -2.42 5.78
C LYS A 144 -7.10 -1.01 5.55
N ALA A 145 -8.38 -0.81 5.87
CA ALA A 145 -9.04 0.47 5.76
C ALA A 145 -9.94 0.70 6.99
N GLY A 146 -9.98 1.95 7.46
CA GLY A 146 -10.94 2.35 8.48
C GLY A 146 -12.32 2.46 7.85
N LEU A 147 -13.36 1.98 8.53
CA LEU A 147 -14.74 2.16 8.10
C LEU A 147 -15.52 2.92 9.16
N VAL A 148 -15.97 4.11 8.79
CA VAL A 148 -16.79 5.00 9.62
C VAL A 148 -18.05 5.41 8.87
N PHE A 149 -19.01 5.98 9.60
CA PHE A 149 -20.25 6.44 9.00
C PHE A 149 -20.77 7.72 9.65
N GLN A 150 -21.36 8.56 8.81
CA GLN A 150 -21.91 9.85 9.16
C GLN A 150 -23.42 9.87 8.89
N GLN A 151 -24.20 10.28 9.89
CA GLN A 151 -25.66 10.36 9.81
C GLN A 151 -26.17 11.79 9.71
N GLN A 152 -25.39 12.76 10.18
CA GLN A 152 -25.69 14.18 10.07
C GLN A 152 -24.46 14.96 9.58
N PRO A 153 -24.62 16.00 8.76
CA PRO A 153 -23.49 16.77 8.21
C PRO A 153 -22.54 17.39 9.23
N ASP A 154 -23.03 17.68 10.44
CA ASP A 154 -22.31 18.36 11.51
C ASP A 154 -21.67 17.41 12.54
N GLU A 155 -21.75 16.09 12.33
CA GLU A 155 -21.05 15.13 13.20
C GLU A 155 -19.54 15.34 13.16
N LYS A 156 -18.96 15.50 14.35
CA LYS A 156 -17.51 15.69 14.56
C LYS A 156 -16.79 14.36 14.78
N GLU A 157 -15.46 14.40 14.71
CA GLU A 157 -14.58 13.24 14.96
C GLU A 157 -14.97 12.48 16.24
N GLU A 158 -15.18 13.17 17.36
CA GLU A 158 -15.53 12.54 18.64
C GLU A 158 -16.87 11.79 18.55
N THR A 159 -17.87 12.38 17.90
CA THR A 159 -19.18 11.77 17.70
C THR A 159 -19.09 10.53 16.82
N ILE A 160 -18.29 10.58 15.75
CA ILE A 160 -18.06 9.46 14.83
C ILE A 160 -17.34 8.32 15.57
N MET A 161 -16.30 8.63 16.34
CA MET A 161 -15.54 7.63 17.09
C MET A 161 -16.36 7.02 18.24
N ALA A 162 -17.33 7.75 18.80
CA ALA A 162 -18.19 7.30 19.88
C ALA A 162 -19.39 6.43 19.45
N LYS A 163 -19.57 6.16 18.15
CA LYS A 163 -20.72 5.38 17.66
C LYS A 163 -20.74 3.94 18.19
N GLN A 164 -21.87 3.53 18.77
CA GLN A 164 -22.06 2.19 19.34
C GLN A 164 -23.15 1.39 18.64
N THR A 165 -24.05 2.06 17.92
CA THR A 165 -25.17 1.44 17.20
C THR A 165 -24.93 1.50 15.70
N GLU A 166 -25.43 0.50 14.98
CA GLU A 166 -25.31 0.40 13.53
C GLU A 166 -26.68 0.66 12.89
N SER A 167 -26.71 1.45 11.82
CA SER A 167 -27.94 1.70 11.03
C SER A 167 -28.20 0.57 10.03
N SER A 168 -29.42 0.49 9.48
CA SER A 168 -29.74 -0.45 8.39
C SER A 168 -28.84 -0.24 7.17
N LYS A 169 -28.60 1.03 6.81
CA LYS A 169 -27.75 1.42 5.68
C LYS A 169 -26.29 0.99 5.89
N LEU A 170 -25.73 1.19 7.08
CA LEU A 170 -24.39 0.73 7.40
C LEU A 170 -24.27 -0.78 7.33
N ILE A 171 -25.26 -1.50 7.88
CA ILE A 171 -25.28 -2.96 7.86
C ILE A 171 -25.37 -3.49 6.43
N ALA A 172 -26.24 -2.93 5.59
CA ALA A 172 -26.32 -3.28 4.18
C ALA A 172 -24.99 -3.01 3.47
N PHE A 173 -24.39 -1.84 3.70
CA PHE A 173 -23.13 -1.44 3.09
C PHE A 173 -21.98 -2.40 3.42
N TYR A 174 -21.68 -2.63 4.70
CA TYR A 174 -20.51 -3.45 5.06
C TYR A 174 -20.71 -4.94 4.76
N LYS A 175 -21.96 -5.44 4.79
CA LYS A 175 -22.25 -6.84 4.40
C LYS A 175 -21.95 -7.10 2.94
N ALA A 176 -22.05 -6.08 2.11
CA ALA A 176 -21.73 -6.20 0.71
C ALA A 176 -20.22 -5.99 0.43
N LEU A 177 -19.53 -5.21 1.28
CA LEU A 177 -18.07 -5.12 1.21
C LEU A 177 -17.38 -6.46 1.52
N GLY A 178 -17.89 -7.23 2.48
CA GLY A 178 -17.31 -8.51 2.84
C GLY A 178 -18.02 -9.25 3.97
N GLU A 179 -17.38 -10.31 4.43
CA GLU A 179 -17.88 -11.17 5.51
C GLU A 179 -17.49 -10.60 6.88
N LEU A 180 -18.43 -10.62 7.83
CA LEU A 180 -18.12 -10.35 9.23
C LEU A 180 -17.45 -11.59 9.85
N VAL A 181 -16.17 -11.48 10.20
CA VAL A 181 -15.36 -12.60 10.71
C VAL A 181 -14.87 -12.33 12.14
N ASN A 182 -14.77 -13.40 12.94
CA ASN A 182 -14.15 -13.34 14.26
C ASN A 182 -12.64 -13.57 14.13
N LEU A 183 -11.83 -12.58 14.54
CA LEU A 183 -10.36 -12.64 14.44
C LEU A 183 -9.72 -13.78 15.23
N GLN A 184 -10.38 -14.37 16.23
CA GLN A 184 -9.83 -15.52 16.96
C GLN A 184 -9.80 -16.80 16.12
N THR A 185 -10.79 -16.98 15.24
CA THR A 185 -10.96 -18.19 14.42
C THR A 185 -10.58 -17.94 12.96
N HIS A 186 -10.45 -16.68 12.55
CA HIS A 186 -10.07 -16.31 11.19
C HIS A 186 -8.60 -16.67 10.90
N THR A 187 -8.35 -17.27 9.74
CA THR A 187 -7.02 -17.73 9.32
C THR A 187 -6.34 -16.83 8.29
N GLY A 188 -7.05 -15.82 7.77
CA GLY A 188 -6.51 -14.85 6.83
C GLY A 188 -5.84 -13.66 7.53
N TYR A 189 -5.71 -12.55 6.81
CA TYR A 189 -5.12 -11.32 7.31
C TYR A 189 -5.86 -10.78 8.55
N ASN A 190 -5.09 -10.40 9.58
CA ASN A 190 -5.63 -9.97 10.87
C ASN A 190 -5.42 -8.47 11.18
N GLY A 191 -4.99 -7.67 10.20
CA GLY A 191 -5.01 -6.21 10.32
C GLY A 191 -4.01 -5.58 11.28
N ASP A 192 -3.12 -6.38 11.89
CA ASP A 192 -2.36 -6.01 13.09
C ASP A 192 -3.26 -5.61 14.27
N THR A 193 -4.54 -6.01 14.25
CA THR A 193 -5.55 -5.59 15.22
C THR A 193 -5.33 -6.25 16.60
N GLY A 194 -4.42 -7.23 16.70
CA GLY A 194 -4.05 -7.90 17.95
C GLY A 194 -5.03 -9.02 18.37
N LYS A 195 -4.77 -9.67 19.50
CA LYS A 195 -5.62 -10.76 20.07
C LYS A 195 -6.85 -10.22 20.82
N PHE A 196 -7.56 -9.24 20.28
CA PHE A 196 -8.88 -8.88 20.81
C PHE A 196 -9.92 -9.83 20.19
N ASN A 197 -11.00 -10.12 20.92
CA ASN A 197 -12.19 -10.79 20.39
C ASN A 197 -12.97 -9.81 19.49
N ALA A 198 -12.29 -9.23 18.50
CA ALA A 198 -12.88 -8.26 17.60
C ALA A 198 -13.47 -8.99 16.39
N GLU A 199 -14.70 -8.63 16.06
CA GLU A 199 -15.28 -8.92 14.76
C GLU A 199 -14.79 -7.86 13.78
N VAL A 200 -14.38 -8.27 12.59
CA VAL A 200 -13.96 -7.36 11.52
C VAL A 200 -14.70 -7.73 10.25
N ILE A 201 -14.83 -6.78 9.33
CA ILE A 201 -15.25 -7.13 7.98
C ILE A 201 -14.01 -7.54 7.21
N TYR A 202 -14.11 -8.63 6.46
CA TYR A 202 -13.02 -9.20 5.69
C TYR A 202 -13.50 -9.53 4.28
N ALA A 203 -12.68 -9.19 3.29
CA ALA A 203 -12.93 -9.54 1.90
C ALA A 203 -11.66 -10.09 1.27
N LYS A 204 -11.81 -11.02 0.33
CA LYS A 204 -10.72 -11.50 -0.51
C LYS A 204 -11.08 -11.29 -1.97
N ILE A 205 -10.23 -10.57 -2.68
CA ILE A 205 -10.41 -10.23 -4.10
C ILE A 205 -9.16 -10.68 -4.82
N ASN A 206 -9.28 -11.64 -5.72
CA ASN A 206 -8.10 -12.30 -6.33
C ASN A 206 -7.13 -12.78 -5.24
N GLU A 207 -5.88 -12.30 -5.28
CA GLU A 207 -4.82 -12.61 -4.32
C GLU A 207 -4.72 -11.59 -3.17
N HIS A 208 -5.66 -10.66 -3.09
CA HIS A 208 -5.66 -9.56 -2.12
C HIS A 208 -6.64 -9.81 -0.97
N GLU A 209 -6.19 -9.55 0.24
CA GLU A 209 -6.97 -9.63 1.47
C GLU A 209 -7.22 -8.20 1.98
N LEU A 210 -8.48 -7.83 2.18
CA LEU A 210 -8.90 -6.57 2.78
C LEU A 210 -9.51 -6.83 4.15
N LEU A 211 -9.11 -6.02 5.12
CA LEU A 211 -9.70 -5.98 6.45
C LEU A 211 -10.20 -4.58 6.76
N TYR A 212 -11.45 -4.45 7.20
CA TYR A 212 -12.05 -3.17 7.52
C TYR A 212 -12.19 -2.99 9.03
N HIS A 213 -11.58 -1.94 9.55
CA HIS A 213 -11.77 -1.51 10.93
C HIS A 213 -13.07 -0.71 11.06
N LEU A 214 -14.18 -1.42 11.24
CA LEU A 214 -15.47 -0.78 11.49
C LEU A 214 -15.50 -0.17 12.90
N VAL A 215 -15.78 1.13 12.98
CA VAL A 215 -15.75 1.91 14.23
C VAL A 215 -16.58 1.29 15.36
N THR A 216 -17.74 0.71 15.06
CA THR A 216 -18.62 0.09 16.07
C THR A 216 -18.11 -1.25 16.59
N LYS A 217 -17.26 -1.95 15.81
CA LYS A 217 -16.67 -3.25 16.21
C LYS A 217 -15.36 -3.10 16.96
N LEU A 218 -14.77 -1.91 16.97
CA LEU A 218 -13.60 -1.60 17.78
C LEU A 218 -14.00 -1.36 19.25
N PRO A 219 -13.11 -1.67 20.22
CA PRO A 219 -13.40 -1.49 21.64
C PRO A 219 -13.88 -0.08 21.97
N TYR A 220 -15.02 0.02 22.66
CA TYR A 220 -15.58 1.27 23.19
C TYR A 220 -15.17 1.46 24.65
N LYS A 221 -14.87 2.70 25.06
CA LYS A 221 -14.55 3.05 26.45
C LYS A 221 -15.38 4.24 26.91
N GLU A 222 -16.34 4.00 27.81
CA GLU A 222 -17.29 5.04 28.29
C GLU A 222 -16.61 6.27 28.92
N LYS A 223 -15.43 6.12 29.52
CA LYS A 223 -14.68 7.21 30.17
C LYS A 223 -13.57 7.81 29.29
N ASP A 224 -13.67 7.61 27.98
CA ASP A 224 -12.71 8.12 27.00
C ASP A 224 -13.46 8.88 25.91
N ASP A 225 -13.74 10.16 26.14
CA ASP A 225 -14.53 10.99 25.22
C ASP A 225 -13.92 11.05 23.80
N GLN A 226 -12.59 10.88 23.70
CA GLN A 226 -11.88 10.88 22.41
C GLN A 226 -11.80 9.48 21.77
N GLN A 227 -12.21 8.43 22.48
CA GLN A 227 -12.12 7.03 22.07
C GLN A 227 -10.74 6.71 21.46
N LEU A 228 -9.67 7.03 22.19
CA LEU A 228 -8.29 6.97 21.72
C LEU A 228 -7.90 5.60 21.16
N GLU A 229 -8.48 4.53 21.68
CA GLU A 229 -8.25 3.18 21.16
C GLU A 229 -8.81 3.01 19.74
N ARG A 230 -10.04 3.46 19.49
CA ARG A 230 -10.65 3.44 18.15
C ARG A 230 -9.88 4.33 17.18
N LYS A 231 -9.53 5.54 17.64
CA LYS A 231 -8.70 6.48 16.89
C LYS A 231 -7.31 5.90 16.59
N ARG A 232 -6.71 5.09 17.48
CA ARG A 232 -5.45 4.39 17.21
C ARG A 232 -5.58 3.39 16.06
N HIS A 233 -6.71 2.71 15.91
CA HIS A 233 -6.91 1.79 14.79
C HIS A 233 -7.21 2.56 13.51
N ILE A 234 -8.32 3.31 13.49
CA ILE A 234 -8.80 4.04 12.31
C ILE A 234 -7.80 5.10 11.88
N GLY A 235 -7.28 5.90 12.80
CA GLY A 235 -6.29 6.93 12.50
C GLY A 235 -4.92 6.41 12.07
N ASN A 236 -4.63 5.10 12.20
CA ASN A 236 -3.43 4.48 11.63
C ASN A 236 -3.69 3.81 10.27
N ASP A 237 -4.94 3.74 9.82
CA ASP A 237 -5.25 3.27 8.49
C ASP A 237 -4.96 4.38 7.47
N ASN A 238 -4.34 4.02 6.34
CA ASN A 238 -4.00 5.00 5.32
C ASN A 238 -5.20 5.39 4.45
N VAL A 239 -6.22 4.53 4.43
CA VAL A 239 -7.46 4.72 3.69
C VAL A 239 -8.61 4.66 4.68
N ILE A 240 -9.48 5.67 4.64
CA ILE A 240 -10.72 5.71 5.40
C ILE A 240 -11.90 5.68 4.45
N ILE A 241 -12.80 4.73 4.66
CA ILE A 241 -14.10 4.63 4.02
C ILE A 241 -15.11 5.34 4.91
N VAL A 242 -15.86 6.27 4.32
CA VAL A 242 -16.89 7.06 4.99
C VAL A 242 -18.22 6.78 4.31
N LEU A 243 -19.14 6.11 5.00
CA LEU A 243 -20.53 6.03 4.55
C LEU A 243 -21.30 7.24 5.10
N ARG A 244 -21.76 8.15 4.23
CA ARG A 244 -22.69 9.21 4.61
C ARG A 244 -24.10 8.78 4.27
N GLU A 245 -24.98 8.77 5.27
CA GLU A 245 -26.40 8.45 5.09
C GLU A 245 -27.21 9.62 4.50
N PHE A 246 -26.52 10.56 3.87
CA PHE A 246 -27.04 11.74 3.20
C PHE A 246 -26.11 12.14 2.05
N GLU A 247 -26.63 12.86 1.07
CA GLU A 247 -25.83 13.45 -0.01
C GLU A 247 -25.30 14.83 0.40
N SER A 248 -24.02 15.10 0.14
CA SER A 248 -23.44 16.43 0.32
C SER A 248 -22.24 16.67 -0.59
N GLU A 249 -22.15 17.86 -1.19
CA GLU A 249 -20.96 18.24 -1.98
C GLU A 249 -19.75 18.62 -1.14
N GLN A 250 -19.96 18.95 0.14
CA GLN A 250 -18.89 19.37 1.03
C GLN A 250 -18.35 18.18 1.80
N PHE A 251 -17.02 18.03 1.82
CA PHE A 251 -16.29 17.12 2.69
C PHE A 251 -14.92 17.76 2.96
N GLU A 252 -14.54 17.84 4.23
CA GLU A 252 -13.31 18.48 4.67
C GLU A 252 -12.39 17.42 5.31
N PRO A 253 -11.48 16.79 4.52
CA PRO A 253 -10.68 15.66 4.98
C PRO A 253 -9.80 15.96 6.21
N ASP A 254 -9.30 17.20 6.32
CA ASP A 254 -8.38 17.60 7.40
C ASP A 254 -9.10 17.70 8.76
N ASP A 255 -10.40 18.03 8.77
CA ASP A 255 -11.19 18.24 9.99
C ASP A 255 -12.11 17.05 10.33
N PHE A 256 -12.17 16.03 9.46
CA PHE A 256 -13.04 14.87 9.64
C PHE A 256 -12.48 13.85 10.65
N ILE A 257 -11.27 13.31 10.38
CA ILE A 257 -10.50 12.50 11.32
C ILE A 257 -9.05 12.99 11.29
N THR A 258 -8.59 13.50 12.42
CA THR A 258 -7.27 14.12 12.51
C THR A 258 -6.17 13.05 12.57
N SER A 259 -5.56 12.75 11.43
CA SER A 259 -4.34 11.92 11.36
C SER A 259 -3.47 12.21 10.14
N HIS A 260 -2.15 12.20 10.35
CA HIS A 260 -1.16 12.28 9.27
C HIS A 260 -0.99 10.98 8.49
N GLN A 261 -1.45 9.85 9.04
CA GLN A 261 -1.34 8.55 8.37
C GLN A 261 -2.41 8.39 7.29
N ILE A 262 -3.54 9.07 7.41
CA ILE A 262 -4.61 9.03 6.42
C ILE A 262 -4.14 9.78 5.17
N LYS A 263 -4.19 9.07 4.04
CA LYS A 263 -3.78 9.54 2.70
C LYS A 263 -4.92 9.56 1.69
N VAL A 264 -5.95 8.75 1.92
CA VAL A 264 -7.13 8.67 1.06
C VAL A 264 -8.40 8.56 1.90
N TYR A 265 -9.42 9.34 1.54
CA TYR A 265 -10.79 9.14 1.95
C TYR A 265 -11.63 8.67 0.75
N LEU A 266 -12.37 7.58 0.93
CA LEU A 266 -13.41 7.13 0.02
C LEU A 266 -14.76 7.41 0.66
N VAL A 267 -15.49 8.38 0.13
CA VAL A 267 -16.75 8.86 0.67
C VAL A 267 -17.90 8.34 -0.19
N PHE A 268 -18.82 7.61 0.44
CA PHE A 268 -19.99 7.00 -0.17
C PHE A 268 -21.23 7.70 0.38
N ASP A 269 -21.89 8.49 -0.45
CA ASP A 269 -23.16 9.15 -0.11
C ASP A 269 -24.30 8.24 -0.50
N VAL A 270 -25.21 7.97 0.43
CA VAL A 270 -26.47 7.28 0.12
C VAL A 270 -27.42 8.28 -0.53
N ILE A 271 -27.74 8.04 -1.79
CA ILE A 271 -28.72 8.81 -2.58
C ILE A 271 -30.13 8.25 -2.33
N GLU A 272 -30.29 6.93 -2.44
CA GLU A 272 -31.56 6.22 -2.26
C GLU A 272 -31.38 4.87 -1.56
N GLU A 273 -32.41 4.39 -0.87
CA GLU A 273 -32.46 3.08 -0.18
C GLU A 273 -33.66 2.28 -0.72
N ASN A 274 -33.40 1.14 -1.36
CA ASN A 274 -34.40 0.29 -2.01
C ASN A 274 -34.39 -1.12 -1.41
N GLN A 275 -35.26 -1.39 -0.42
CA GLN A 275 -35.38 -2.66 0.32
C GLN A 275 -34.07 -3.16 0.96
N ASN A 276 -33.10 -3.61 0.17
CA ASN A 276 -31.76 -4.04 0.57
C ASN A 276 -30.61 -3.40 -0.23
N ASP A 277 -30.91 -2.64 -1.29
CA ASP A 277 -29.92 -2.03 -2.16
C ASP A 277 -29.76 -0.54 -1.84
N LEU A 278 -28.52 -0.06 -1.85
CA LEU A 278 -28.21 1.35 -1.72
C LEU A 278 -27.81 1.91 -3.09
N LEU A 279 -28.41 3.04 -3.46
CA LEU A 279 -27.91 3.87 -4.55
C LEU A 279 -26.85 4.80 -3.97
N LEU A 280 -25.60 4.67 -4.42
CA LEU A 280 -24.47 5.39 -3.86
C LEU A 280 -23.87 6.41 -4.84
N LYS A 281 -23.39 7.53 -4.31
CA LYS A 281 -22.48 8.46 -4.99
C LYS A 281 -21.12 8.42 -4.31
N ILE A 282 -20.08 8.17 -5.09
CA ILE A 282 -18.73 7.96 -4.59
C ILE A 282 -17.91 9.22 -4.85
N LYS A 283 -17.17 9.68 -3.85
CA LYS A 283 -16.22 10.79 -3.94
C LYS A 283 -14.92 10.38 -3.28
N MET A 284 -13.80 10.73 -3.87
CA MET A 284 -12.50 10.38 -3.32
C MET A 284 -11.71 11.64 -3.01
N TYR A 285 -11.00 11.64 -1.89
CA TYR A 285 -10.11 12.73 -1.51
C TYR A 285 -8.75 12.11 -1.22
N SER A 286 -7.70 12.62 -1.85
CA SER A 286 -6.35 12.07 -1.66
C SER A 286 -5.32 13.17 -1.39
N ARG A 287 -4.20 12.80 -0.75
CA ARG A 287 -3.10 13.72 -0.45
C ARG A 287 -1.75 13.02 -0.58
N GLY A 288 -0.90 13.56 -1.44
CA GLY A 288 0.50 13.14 -1.56
C GLY A 288 0.72 11.78 -2.22
N VAL A 289 -0.32 11.20 -2.85
CA VAL A 289 -0.26 9.88 -3.50
C VAL A 289 -0.31 10.00 -5.03
N ASN A 290 0.16 8.97 -5.71
CA ASN A 290 0.07 8.82 -7.15
C ASN A 290 -1.39 8.59 -7.56
N GLN A 291 -1.90 9.55 -8.33
CA GLN A 291 -3.28 9.56 -8.81
C GLN A 291 -3.55 8.50 -9.87
N ASP A 292 -2.52 7.92 -10.50
CA ASP A 292 -2.70 6.85 -11.51
C ASP A 292 -3.41 5.62 -10.94
N TYR A 293 -3.13 5.27 -9.67
CA TYR A 293 -3.83 4.20 -8.95
C TYR A 293 -5.30 4.53 -8.70
N LEU A 294 -5.65 5.81 -8.74
CA LEU A 294 -6.99 6.32 -8.44
C LEU A 294 -7.81 6.57 -9.72
N LYS A 295 -7.23 6.37 -10.91
CA LYS A 295 -7.91 6.54 -12.20
C LYS A 295 -8.87 5.39 -12.45
N CYS A 296 -10.15 5.71 -12.57
CA CYS A 296 -11.23 4.82 -13.02
C CYS A 296 -12.02 5.52 -14.14
N LYS A 297 -12.67 4.77 -15.03
CA LYS A 297 -13.60 5.36 -16.03
C LYS A 297 -14.93 5.70 -15.37
N ILE A 298 -15.75 6.56 -15.98
CA ILE A 298 -16.80 7.35 -15.31
C ILE A 298 -18.23 6.98 -15.71
N THR A 299 -19.11 6.63 -14.74
CA THR A 299 -20.58 6.85 -14.81
C THR A 299 -21.23 7.19 -13.45
N GLU A 300 -22.24 8.08 -13.43
CA GLU A 300 -23.03 8.44 -12.22
C GLU A 300 -24.11 7.40 -11.91
N GLY A 301 -24.35 7.17 -10.60
CA GLY A 301 -25.49 6.39 -10.08
C GLY A 301 -25.20 4.89 -9.97
N TRP A 302 -25.03 4.41 -8.73
CA TRP A 302 -24.57 3.05 -8.48
C TRP A 302 -25.50 2.25 -7.56
N LEU A 303 -26.07 1.17 -8.08
CA LEU A 303 -26.82 0.17 -7.30
C LEU A 303 -25.84 -0.87 -6.76
N MET A 304 -25.84 -1.10 -5.45
CA MET A 304 -25.09 -2.20 -4.82
C MET A 304 -25.59 -3.59 -5.27
N ASP A 305 -25.18 -4.04 -6.46
CA ASP A 305 -25.35 -5.41 -6.96
C ASP A 305 -24.03 -6.21 -6.90
N GLU A 306 -24.10 -7.54 -7.09
CA GLU A 306 -22.93 -8.43 -6.96
C GLU A 306 -21.74 -8.04 -7.85
N GLY A 307 -21.99 -7.55 -9.08
CA GLY A 307 -20.93 -7.13 -9.99
C GLY A 307 -20.26 -5.81 -9.58
N MET A 308 -21.04 -4.90 -8.98
CA MET A 308 -20.54 -3.66 -8.43
C MET A 308 -19.65 -3.87 -7.18
N LEU A 309 -19.96 -4.87 -6.35
CA LEU A 309 -19.21 -5.09 -5.11
C LEU A 309 -17.74 -5.40 -5.37
N GLU A 310 -17.45 -6.23 -6.36
CA GLU A 310 -16.08 -6.52 -6.77
C GLU A 310 -15.35 -5.23 -7.19
N ASN A 311 -16.02 -4.34 -7.93
CA ASN A 311 -15.46 -3.06 -8.36
C ASN A 311 -15.18 -2.08 -7.20
N ILE A 312 -16.08 -1.99 -6.21
CA ILE A 312 -15.83 -1.18 -4.99
C ILE A 312 -14.58 -1.71 -4.26
N ASN A 313 -14.48 -3.02 -4.16
CA ASN A 313 -13.41 -3.70 -3.46
C ASN A 313 -12.05 -3.58 -4.19
N ILE A 314 -12.07 -3.62 -5.53
CA ILE A 314 -10.90 -3.28 -6.35
C ILE A 314 -10.51 -1.80 -6.15
N LEU A 315 -11.47 -0.87 -6.16
CA LEU A 315 -11.21 0.54 -5.89
C LEU A 315 -10.53 0.75 -4.54
N ILE A 316 -11.07 0.14 -3.47
CA ILE A 316 -10.50 0.24 -2.13
C ILE A 316 -9.07 -0.31 -2.12
N THR A 317 -8.84 -1.45 -2.79
CA THR A 317 -7.50 -2.04 -2.91
C THR A 317 -6.54 -1.08 -3.62
N ASN A 318 -6.96 -0.49 -4.73
CA ASN A 318 -6.19 0.51 -5.46
C ASN A 318 -5.91 1.76 -4.62
N ALA A 319 -6.88 2.23 -3.81
CA ALA A 319 -6.67 3.31 -2.86
C ALA A 319 -5.62 2.96 -1.81
N CYS A 320 -5.65 1.74 -1.26
CA CYS A 320 -4.63 1.25 -0.33
C CYS A 320 -3.24 1.17 -0.99
N LEU A 321 -3.16 0.67 -2.23
CA LEU A 321 -1.92 0.64 -3.00
C LEU A 321 -1.36 2.04 -3.26
N SER A 322 -2.24 3.00 -3.59
CA SER A 322 -1.86 4.40 -3.80
C SER A 322 -1.21 5.00 -2.56
N ALA A 323 -1.66 4.65 -1.35
CA ALA A 323 -1.11 5.19 -0.12
C ALA A 323 0.39 4.91 0.04
N TYR A 324 0.87 3.77 -0.46
CA TYR A 324 2.30 3.41 -0.42
C TYR A 324 3.19 4.26 -1.35
N THR A 325 2.58 5.03 -2.25
CA THR A 325 3.30 6.00 -3.08
C THR A 325 3.53 7.33 -2.36
N ASP A 326 2.93 7.53 -1.17
CA ASP A 326 3.21 8.71 -0.34
C ASP A 326 4.68 8.73 0.11
N PRO A 327 5.43 9.83 -0.12
CA PRO A 327 6.86 9.89 0.18
C PRO A 327 7.23 9.72 1.67
N GLU A 328 6.31 9.98 2.60
CA GLU A 328 6.57 9.76 4.03
C GLU A 328 6.35 8.30 4.41
N LEU A 329 5.26 7.68 3.95
CA LEU A 329 5.00 6.26 4.19
C LEU A 329 6.08 5.39 3.56
N ASN A 330 6.48 5.73 2.33
CA ASN A 330 7.52 5.05 1.60
C ASN A 330 8.87 5.06 2.35
N ARG A 331 9.27 6.22 2.92
CA ARG A 331 10.45 6.30 3.81
C ARG A 331 10.39 5.33 4.97
N ARG A 332 9.23 5.24 5.63
CA ARG A 332 9.06 4.37 6.81
C ARG A 332 9.14 2.89 6.43
N LEU A 333 8.54 2.52 5.30
CA LEU A 333 8.64 1.16 4.75
C LEU A 333 10.08 0.82 4.38
N ASN A 334 10.77 1.73 3.68
CA ASN A 334 12.16 1.58 3.32
C ASN A 334 13.04 1.42 4.57
N ALA A 335 12.85 2.24 5.60
CA ALA A 335 13.57 2.08 6.86
C ALA A 335 13.30 0.71 7.53
N LYS A 336 12.05 0.22 7.53
CA LYS A 336 11.70 -1.13 8.04
C LYS A 336 12.41 -2.22 7.25
N TRP A 337 12.37 -2.14 5.91
CA TRP A 337 13.02 -3.08 5.01
C TRP A 337 14.54 -3.10 5.19
N LYS A 338 15.17 -1.93 5.40
CA LYS A 338 16.59 -1.83 5.75
C LYS A 338 16.93 -2.64 6.98
N VAL A 339 16.16 -2.49 8.05
CA VAL A 339 16.37 -3.23 9.30
C VAL A 339 16.17 -4.73 9.12
N LEU A 340 15.15 -5.15 8.35
CA LEU A 340 14.91 -6.57 8.07
C LEU A 340 16.07 -7.18 7.28
N LEU A 341 16.54 -6.47 6.25
CA LEU A 341 17.70 -6.89 5.45
C LEU A 341 18.96 -6.97 6.30
N GLU A 342 19.25 -5.95 7.12
CA GLU A 342 20.42 -5.93 8.01
C GLU A 342 20.39 -7.10 9.02
N LYS A 343 19.23 -7.40 9.61
CA LYS A 343 19.07 -8.55 10.52
C LYS A 343 19.26 -9.89 9.82
N ALA A 344 18.82 -10.02 8.58
CA ALA A 344 18.97 -11.25 7.82
C ALA A 344 20.42 -11.45 7.37
N ILE A 345 21.18 -10.36 7.19
CA ILE A 345 22.61 -10.38 6.82
C ILE A 345 23.51 -10.71 8.02
N GLN A 346 23.20 -10.23 9.23
CA GLN A 346 23.89 -10.62 10.48
C GLN A 346 23.73 -12.12 10.74
#